data_AF-A0A8W8HTA3-F1
#
_entry.id   AF-A0A8W8HTA3-F1
#
_cell.length_a   1.000
_cell.length_b   1.000
_cell.length_c   1.000
_cell.angle_alpha   90.00
_cell.angle_beta   90.00
_cell.angle_gamma   90.00
#
_symmetry.space_group_name_H-M   'P 1'
#
loop_
_entity.id
_entity.type
_entity.pdbx_description
1 polymer ?
#
loop_
_entity_poly.entity_id
_entity_poly.type
_entity_poly.pdbx_seq_one_letter_code
_entity_poly.pdbx_strand_id
1 'polypeptide(L)'
;EEGYQLVETGQFALLWDYSQFEYLINNDCGSLEIAQESFHKISLSFIIPEKAPFKRAFDNHMLKMIEAGIIAKFKAKWWRKSKCVSSPKTATALETESLSGIFALYGGILAIVLVTFILEVIIVYRKWRRVSKIRQETELDNRTKFMENVPSSFKYSPNT
;
A
#
# COMPACT_ATOMS: atom_id res chain seq x y z
N GLU A 1 -18.96 14.26 -30.24
CA GLU A 1 -19.24 12.87 -29.78
C GLU A 1 -18.12 11.90 -30.14
N GLU A 2 -17.37 12.12 -31.23
CA GLU A 2 -16.22 11.28 -31.63
C GLU A 2 -15.19 11.05 -30.50
N GLY A 3 -14.90 12.09 -29.69
CA GLY A 3 -14.00 11.96 -28.54
C GLY A 3 -14.50 11.00 -27.45
N TYR A 4 -15.81 10.81 -27.30
CA TYR A 4 -16.37 9.87 -26.32
C TYR A 4 -16.15 8.42 -26.75
N GLN A 5 -16.36 8.13 -28.03
CA GLN A 5 -16.14 6.80 -28.60
C GLN A 5 -14.67 6.36 -28.46
N LEU A 6 -13.73 7.30 -28.57
CA LEU A 6 -12.31 7.01 -28.35
C LEU A 6 -11.98 6.64 -26.91
N VAL A 7 -12.66 7.24 -25.93
CA VAL A 7 -12.45 6.89 -24.51
C VAL A 7 -13.02 5.51 -24.21
N GLU A 8 -14.14 5.13 -24.84
CA GLU A 8 -14.74 3.80 -24.68
C GLU A 8 -13.80 2.68 -25.17
N THR A 9 -12.93 2.96 -26.13
CA THR A 9 -11.88 1.99 -26.55
C THR A 9 -10.78 1.75 -25.51
N GLY A 10 -10.74 2.52 -24.42
CA GLY A 10 -9.87 2.31 -23.25
C GLY A 10 -8.43 2.81 -23.40
N GLN A 11 -8.07 3.46 -24.52
CA GLN A 11 -6.70 3.91 -24.80
C GLN A 11 -6.48 5.42 -24.64
N PHE A 12 -7.57 6.19 -24.49
CA PHE A 12 -7.54 7.65 -24.48
C PHE A 12 -8.26 8.20 -23.25
N ALA A 13 -7.78 9.34 -22.75
CA ALA A 13 -8.46 10.15 -21.76
C ALA A 13 -9.00 11.41 -22.45
N LEU A 14 -10.24 11.81 -22.11
CA LEU A 14 -10.86 13.01 -22.63
C LEU A 14 -10.98 14.07 -21.54
N LEU A 15 -10.48 15.27 -21.86
CA LEU A 15 -10.71 16.47 -21.05
C LEU A 15 -11.96 17.17 -21.54
N TRP A 16 -12.95 17.31 -20.66
CA TRP A 16 -14.22 17.96 -20.97
C TRP A 16 -14.86 18.57 -19.72
N ASP A 17 -16.00 19.23 -19.89
CA ASP A 17 -16.76 19.81 -18.78
C ASP A 17 -17.27 18.71 -17.82
N TYR A 18 -16.94 18.88 -16.54
CA TYR A 18 -17.33 18.01 -15.45
C TYR A 18 -18.84 17.75 -15.40
N SER A 19 -19.67 18.76 -15.65
CA SER A 19 -21.13 18.64 -15.54
C SER A 19 -21.73 17.69 -16.58
N GLN A 20 -21.12 17.61 -17.77
CA GLN A 20 -21.52 16.69 -18.82
C GLN A 20 -21.06 15.27 -18.50
N PHE A 21 -19.82 15.09 -18.03
CA PHE A 21 -19.35 13.77 -17.59
C PHE A 21 -20.13 13.24 -16.39
N GLU A 22 -20.43 14.09 -15.40
CA GLU A 22 -21.26 13.72 -14.25
C GLU A 22 -22.64 13.21 -14.71
N TYR A 23 -23.21 13.81 -15.75
CA TYR A 23 -24.47 13.31 -16.33
C TYR A 23 -24.29 11.96 -17.04
N LEU A 24 -23.30 11.87 -17.93
CA LEU A 24 -23.06 10.69 -18.76
C LEU A 24 -22.72 9.45 -17.92
N ILE A 25 -21.82 9.57 -16.95
CA ILE A 25 -21.40 8.45 -16.08
C ILE A 25 -22.52 8.01 -15.14
N ASN A 26 -23.31 8.97 -14.65
CA ASN A 26 -24.48 8.61 -13.86
C ASN A 26 -25.54 7.88 -14.69
N ASN A 27 -25.54 8.06 -16.02
CA ASN A 27 -26.46 7.40 -16.93
C ASN A 27 -25.94 6.10 -17.53
N ASP A 28 -24.63 6.01 -17.73
CA ASP A 28 -23.92 4.90 -18.35
C ASP A 28 -22.85 4.37 -17.38
N CYS A 29 -23.24 3.36 -16.61
CA CYS A 29 -22.49 2.86 -15.44
C CYS A 29 -21.34 1.89 -15.81
N GLY A 30 -20.99 1.79 -17.09
CA GLY A 30 -20.30 0.62 -17.63
C GLY A 30 -18.77 0.71 -17.71
N SER A 31 -18.19 1.89 -17.98
CA SER A 31 -16.79 1.94 -18.45
C SER A 31 -16.05 3.25 -18.21
N LEU A 32 -16.70 4.27 -17.67
CA LEU A 32 -16.13 5.60 -17.54
C LEU A 32 -16.01 6.01 -16.08
N GLU A 33 -14.80 6.41 -15.70
CA GLU A 33 -14.50 6.98 -14.39
C GLU A 33 -13.96 8.40 -14.56
N ILE A 34 -14.40 9.32 -13.70
CA ILE A 34 -13.84 10.67 -13.63
C ILE A 34 -12.58 10.60 -12.77
N ALA A 35 -11.46 11.11 -13.30
CA ALA A 35 -10.25 11.31 -12.51
C ALA A 35 -10.55 12.19 -11.29
N GLN A 36 -9.99 11.84 -10.13
CA GLN A 36 -10.24 12.57 -8.87
C GLN A 36 -9.74 14.01 -8.92
N GLU A 37 -8.77 14.31 -9.79
CA GLU A 37 -8.25 15.65 -9.98
C GLU A 37 -9.12 16.45 -10.95
N SER A 38 -9.81 17.46 -10.41
CA SER A 38 -10.53 18.43 -11.23
C SER A 38 -9.61 19.59 -11.60
N PHE A 39 -9.29 19.71 -12.88
CA PHE A 39 -8.54 20.85 -13.40
C PHE A 39 -9.48 22.01 -13.70
N HIS A 40 -9.18 23.19 -13.15
CA HIS A 40 -9.79 24.48 -13.47
C HIS A 40 -11.34 24.54 -13.41
N LYS A 41 -11.89 25.10 -12.32
CA LYS A 41 -13.34 25.32 -12.19
C LYS A 41 -13.79 26.57 -12.94
N ILE A 42 -14.53 26.38 -14.03
CA ILE A 42 -15.17 27.46 -14.79
C ILE A 42 -16.58 27.68 -14.22
N SER A 43 -16.98 28.94 -14.04
CA SER A 43 -18.35 29.31 -13.66
C SER A 43 -19.18 29.69 -14.89
N LEU A 44 -20.40 29.15 -14.98
CA LEU A 44 -21.36 29.54 -16.01
C LEU A 44 -22.03 30.87 -15.63
N SER A 45 -22.12 31.79 -16.57
CA SER A 45 -22.73 33.12 -16.38
C SER A 45 -23.67 33.46 -17.53
N PHE A 46 -24.73 34.21 -17.24
CA PHE A 46 -25.64 34.75 -18.25
C PHE A 46 -25.09 36.06 -18.82
N ILE A 47 -25.13 36.19 -20.15
CA ILE A 47 -24.67 37.40 -20.84
C ILE A 47 -25.89 38.25 -21.19
N ILE A 48 -25.95 39.46 -20.64
CA ILE A 48 -27.04 40.42 -20.84
C ILE A 48 -26.44 41.75 -21.31
N PRO A 49 -26.99 42.39 -22.35
CA PRO A 49 -26.54 43.71 -22.79
C PRO A 49 -26.50 44.72 -21.64
N GLU A 50 -25.47 45.55 -21.60
CA GLU A 50 -25.24 46.47 -20.47
C GLU A 50 -26.42 47.43 -20.24
N LYS A 51 -27.04 47.91 -21.32
CA LYS A 51 -28.16 48.87 -21.30
C LYS A 51 -29.54 48.22 -21.24
N ALA A 52 -29.64 46.93 -20.91
CA ALA A 52 -30.92 46.24 -20.85
C ALA A 52 -31.77 46.74 -19.65
N PRO A 53 -33.03 47.18 -19.87
CA PRO A 53 -33.86 47.74 -18.80
C PRO A 53 -34.23 46.73 -17.72
N PHE A 54 -34.17 45.43 -18.02
CA PHE A 54 -34.50 44.35 -17.09
C PHE A 54 -33.30 43.77 -16.35
N LYS A 55 -32.06 44.18 -16.66
CA LYS A 55 -30.82 43.59 -16.10
C LYS A 55 -30.86 43.53 -14.58
N ARG A 56 -31.18 44.66 -13.94
CA ARG A 56 -31.23 44.77 -12.47
C ARG A 56 -32.31 43.91 -11.83
N ALA A 57 -33.47 43.79 -12.49
CA ALA A 57 -34.53 42.92 -12.00
C ALA A 57 -34.12 41.44 -12.11
N PHE A 58 -33.53 41.05 -13.24
CA PHE A 58 -33.04 39.70 -13.49
C PHE A 58 -31.97 39.29 -12.45
N ASP A 59 -30.97 40.12 -12.21
CA ASP A 59 -29.88 39.83 -11.28
C ASP A 59 -30.43 39.62 -9.84
N ASN A 60 -31.34 40.49 -9.41
CA ASN A 60 -31.99 40.36 -8.10
C ASN A 60 -32.81 39.07 -7.96
N HIS A 61 -33.57 38.71 -8.99
CA HIS A 61 -34.37 37.48 -8.96
C HIS A 61 -33.48 36.22 -9.04
N MET A 62 -32.39 36.28 -9.82
CA MET A 62 -31.40 35.20 -9.89
C MET A 62 -30.75 34.95 -8.53
N LEU A 63 -30.31 36.02 -7.85
CA LEU A 63 -29.72 35.92 -6.52
C LEU A 63 -30.70 35.28 -5.53
N LYS A 64 -31.96 35.73 -5.52
CA LYS A 64 -33.02 35.13 -4.68
C LYS A 64 -33.24 33.64 -4.99
N MET A 65 -33.16 33.23 -6.25
CA MET A 65 -33.27 31.81 -6.62
C MET A 65 -32.09 30.97 -6.12
N ILE A 66 -30.88 31.53 -6.12
CA ILE A 66 -29.67 30.89 -5.58
C ILE A 66 -29.81 30.75 -4.06
N GLU A 67 -30.14 31.84 -3.35
CA GLU A 67 -30.33 31.85 -1.90
C GLU A 67 -31.43 30.89 -1.44
N ALA A 68 -32.53 30.83 -2.19
CA ALA A 68 -33.63 29.90 -1.93
C ALA A 68 -33.29 28.43 -2.30
N GLY A 69 -32.10 28.17 -2.85
CA GLY A 69 -31.64 26.84 -3.24
C GLY A 69 -32.41 26.23 -4.41
N ILE A 70 -33.13 27.02 -5.19
CA ILE A 70 -33.98 26.53 -6.29
C ILE A 70 -33.10 25.92 -7.40
N ILE A 71 -31.93 26.50 -7.66
CA ILE A 71 -30.98 25.97 -8.65
C ILE A 71 -30.50 24.58 -8.26
N ALA A 72 -30.21 24.35 -6.97
CA ALA A 72 -29.84 23.01 -6.49
C ALA A 72 -30.96 22.00 -6.68
N LYS A 73 -32.23 22.40 -6.48
CA LYS A 73 -33.40 21.56 -6.77
C LYS A 73 -33.52 21.22 -8.25
N PHE A 74 -33.26 22.18 -9.14
CA PHE A 74 -33.23 21.93 -10.58
C PHE A 74 -32.11 20.97 -10.96
N LYS A 75 -30.88 21.17 -10.45
CA LYS A 75 -29.78 20.23 -10.67
C LYS A 75 -30.19 18.82 -10.22
N ALA A 76 -30.71 18.69 -9.00
CA ALA A 76 -31.13 17.39 -8.47
C ALA A 76 -32.29 16.74 -9.24
N LYS A 77 -33.11 17.53 -9.94
CA LYS A 77 -34.22 17.02 -10.77
C LYS A 77 -33.74 16.52 -12.13
N TRP A 78 -32.83 17.25 -12.76
CA TRP A 78 -32.39 17.01 -14.14
C TRP A 78 -31.13 16.14 -14.23
N TRP A 79 -30.18 16.29 -13.29
CA TRP A 79 -28.99 15.45 -13.14
C TRP A 79 -29.21 14.34 -12.10
N ARG A 80 -30.42 13.76 -12.05
CA ARG A 80 -30.65 12.60 -11.17
C ARG A 80 -29.66 11.50 -11.53
N LYS A 81 -29.05 10.90 -10.50
CA LYS A 81 -28.30 9.66 -10.65
C LYS A 81 -29.23 8.65 -11.31
N SER A 82 -29.02 8.35 -12.59
CA SER A 82 -29.61 7.15 -13.18
C SER A 82 -29.11 5.96 -12.38
N LYS A 83 -29.81 4.86 -12.54
CA LYS A 83 -29.69 3.64 -11.74
C LYS A 83 -28.37 2.92 -12.00
N CYS A 84 -27.23 3.57 -11.77
CA CYS A 84 -26.08 2.87 -11.26
C CYS A 84 -26.50 2.41 -9.88
N VAL A 85 -27.19 1.26 -9.84
CA VAL A 85 -27.11 0.37 -8.69
C VAL A 85 -25.62 0.35 -8.44
N SER A 86 -25.21 0.86 -7.29
CA SER A 86 -23.93 0.50 -6.75
C SER A 86 -24.01 -1.01 -6.67
N SER A 87 -23.67 -1.71 -7.77
CA SER A 87 -23.28 -3.10 -7.75
C SER A 87 -22.38 -3.12 -6.54
N PRO A 88 -22.80 -3.81 -5.46
CA PRO A 88 -22.20 -3.62 -4.16
C PRO A 88 -20.73 -3.72 -4.43
N LYS A 89 -20.01 -2.58 -4.36
CA LYS A 89 -18.62 -2.50 -4.81
C LYS A 89 -18.01 -3.68 -4.13
N THR A 90 -17.72 -4.73 -4.89
CA THR A 90 -17.41 -6.05 -4.34
C THR A 90 -16.18 -5.77 -3.53
N ALA A 91 -16.38 -5.64 -2.21
CA ALA A 91 -15.68 -4.72 -1.33
C ALA A 91 -14.34 -4.37 -1.95
N THR A 92 -14.25 -3.25 -2.69
CA THR A 92 -13.14 -2.97 -3.61
C THR A 92 -11.89 -3.36 -2.86
N ALA A 93 -11.34 -4.52 -3.25
CA ALA A 93 -10.53 -5.34 -2.37
C ALA A 93 -9.48 -4.40 -1.81
N LEU A 94 -9.52 -4.19 -0.48
CA LEU A 94 -8.61 -3.30 0.20
C LEU A 94 -7.23 -3.63 -0.36
N GLU A 95 -6.72 -2.67 -1.12
CA GLU A 95 -5.74 -2.84 -2.17
C GLU A 95 -4.71 -3.90 -1.79
N THR A 96 -4.67 -5.01 -2.52
CA THR A 96 -3.64 -6.04 -2.30
C THR A 96 -2.23 -5.44 -2.46
N GLU A 97 -2.11 -4.31 -3.19
CA GLU A 97 -0.89 -3.49 -3.23
C GLU A 97 -0.56 -2.83 -1.89
N SER A 98 -1.53 -2.21 -1.21
CA SER A 98 -1.35 -1.64 0.13
C SER A 98 -1.02 -2.71 1.19
N LEU A 99 -1.51 -3.95 1.02
CA LEU A 99 -1.19 -5.08 1.91
C LEU A 99 0.20 -5.68 1.63
N SER A 100 0.78 -5.47 0.44
CA SER A 100 2.10 -6.02 0.06
C SER A 100 3.23 -5.54 1.00
N GLY A 101 3.15 -4.30 1.48
CA GLY A 101 4.14 -3.72 2.38
C GLY A 101 4.26 -4.47 3.71
N ILE A 102 3.14 -4.97 4.25
CA ILE A 102 3.16 -5.68 5.53
C ILE A 102 3.78 -7.07 5.38
N PHE A 103 3.52 -7.77 4.28
CA PHE A 103 4.16 -9.07 4.00
C PHE A 103 5.67 -8.93 3.79
N ALA A 104 6.12 -7.86 3.12
CA ALA A 104 7.54 -7.58 2.96
C ALA A 104 8.23 -7.32 4.31
N LEU A 105 7.58 -6.57 5.22
CA LEU A 105 8.08 -6.33 6.58
C LEU A 105 8.19 -7.62 7.38
N TYR A 106 7.14 -8.45 7.41
CA TYR A 106 7.16 -9.74 8.11
C TYR A 106 8.21 -10.69 7.53
N GLY A 107 8.33 -10.77 6.20
CA GLY A 107 9.33 -11.59 5.53
C GLY A 107 10.77 -11.16 5.86
N GLY A 108 11.02 -9.85 5.89
CA GLY A 108 12.33 -9.30 6.27
C GLY A 108 12.70 -9.62 7.72
N ILE A 109 11.77 -9.44 8.66
CA ILE A 109 12.00 -9.76 10.08
C ILE A 109 12.28 -11.25 10.26
N LEU A 110 11.50 -12.12 9.61
CA LEU A 110 11.69 -13.57 9.70
C LEU A 110 13.07 -14.00 9.17
N ALA A 111 13.52 -13.41 8.06
CA ALA A 111 14.84 -13.71 7.50
C ALA A 111 15.97 -13.28 8.45
N ILE A 112 15.88 -12.10 9.06
CA ILE A 112 16.89 -11.62 10.02
C ILE A 112 16.97 -12.55 11.23
N VAL A 113 15.83 -12.97 11.79
CA VAL A 113 15.76 -13.89 12.94
C VAL A 113 16.38 -15.25 12.60
N LEU A 114 16.12 -15.79 11.40
CA LEU A 114 16.72 -17.05 10.98
C LEU A 114 18.23 -16.94 10.82
N VAL A 115 18.73 -15.84 10.24
CA VAL A 115 20.17 -15.62 10.07
C VAL A 115 20.87 -15.46 11.42
N THR A 116 20.32 -14.68 12.35
CA THR A 116 20.91 -14.51 13.68
C THR A 116 20.93 -15.83 14.45
N PHE A 117 19.86 -16.62 14.38
CA PHE A 117 19.79 -17.95 14.99
C PHE A 117 20.85 -18.90 14.43
N ILE A 118 21.01 -18.97 13.10
CA ILE A 118 22.02 -19.82 12.46
C ILE A 118 23.45 -19.40 12.88
N LEU A 119 23.73 -18.09 12.91
CA LEU A 119 25.03 -17.58 13.33
C LEU A 119 25.34 -17.95 14.79
N GLU A 120 24.37 -17.80 15.69
CA GLU A 120 24.53 -18.16 17.10
C GLU A 120 24.81 -19.65 17.27
N VAL A 121 24.05 -20.51 16.58
CA VAL A 121 24.28 -21.97 16.59
C VAL A 121 25.68 -22.32 16.10
N ILE A 122 26.16 -21.69 15.02
CA ILE A 122 27.52 -21.92 14.50
C ILE A 122 28.58 -21.49 15.52
N ILE A 123 28.41 -20.33 16.16
CA ILE A 123 29.36 -19.81 17.14
C ILE A 123 29.41 -20.72 18.37
N VAL A 124 28.25 -21.11 18.91
CA VAL A 124 28.14 -22.03 20.05
C VAL A 124 28.77 -23.37 19.71
N TYR A 125 28.46 -23.93 18.55
CA TYR A 125 29.03 -25.19 18.10
C TYR A 125 30.55 -25.13 17.94
N ARG A 126 31.10 -24.05 17.37
CA ARG A 126 32.55 -23.82 17.27
C ARG A 126 33.20 -23.62 18.63
N LYS A 127 32.54 -22.92 19.57
CA LYS A 127 33.02 -22.75 20.95
C LYS A 127 33.08 -24.10 21.66
N TRP A 128 32.02 -24.91 21.54
CA TRP A 128 31.95 -26.23 22.17
C TRP A 128 33.04 -27.17 21.65
N ARG A 129 33.29 -27.21 20.33
CA ARG A 129 34.41 -27.99 19.75
C ARG A 129 35.78 -27.52 20.20
N ARG A 130 36.00 -26.21 20.37
CA ARG A 130 37.27 -25.69 20.90
C ARG A 130 37.47 -26.09 22.36
N VAL A 131 36.42 -25.96 23.17
CA VAL A 131 36.46 -26.31 24.60
C VAL A 131 36.70 -27.80 24.80
N SER A 132 36.05 -28.68 24.01
CA SER A 132 36.26 -30.12 24.13
C SER A 132 37.68 -30.55 23.72
N LYS A 133 38.25 -29.93 22.68
CA LYS A 133 39.64 -30.20 22.27
C LYS A 133 40.64 -29.78 23.35
N ILE A 134 40.50 -28.56 23.90
CA ILE A 134 41.36 -28.06 24.99
C ILE A 134 41.23 -28.96 26.22
N ARG A 135 40.01 -29.40 26.56
CA ARG A 135 39.79 -30.30 27.72
C ARG A 135 40.50 -31.64 27.54
N GLN A 136 40.48 -32.23 26.34
CA GLN A 136 41.20 -33.48 26.08
C GLN A 136 42.73 -33.32 26.12
N GLU A 137 43.27 -32.24 25.54
CA GLU A 137 44.71 -31.95 25.62
C GLU A 137 45.15 -31.72 27.07
N THR A 138 44.32 -31.06 27.89
CA THR A 138 44.59 -30.81 29.31
C THR A 138 44.51 -32.09 30.15
N GLU A 139 43.56 -32.99 29.87
CA GLU A 139 43.47 -34.30 30.53
C GLU A 139 44.65 -35.21 30.16
N LEU A 140 45.13 -35.17 28.91
CA LEU A 140 46.30 -35.93 28.48
C LEU A 140 47.58 -35.43 29.18
N ASP A 141 47.80 -34.11 29.24
CA ASP A 141 48.93 -33.47 29.93
C ASP A 141 48.92 -33.74 31.45
N ASN A 142 47.74 -33.74 32.09
CA ASN A 142 47.63 -34.13 33.49
C ASN A 142 47.97 -35.61 33.71
N ARG A 143 47.58 -36.50 32.79
CA ARG A 143 47.92 -37.93 32.89
C ARG A 143 49.41 -38.19 32.68
N THR A 144 50.08 -37.49 31.78
CA THR A 144 51.53 -37.63 31.58
C THR A 144 52.30 -37.12 32.80
N LYS A 145 51.95 -35.95 33.35
CA LYS A 145 52.55 -35.42 34.58
C LYS A 145 52.31 -36.31 35.79
N PHE A 146 51.15 -36.97 35.86
CA PHE A 146 50.88 -37.96 36.90
C PHE A 146 51.80 -39.18 36.77
N MET A 147 51.98 -39.73 35.56
CA MET A 147 52.86 -40.88 35.32
C MET A 147 54.34 -40.59 35.62
N GLU A 148 54.79 -39.36 35.42
CA GLU A 148 56.16 -38.94 35.71
C GLU A 148 56.44 -38.83 37.22
N ASN A 149 55.43 -38.42 38.01
CA ASN A 149 55.54 -38.26 39.46
C ASN A 149 55.27 -39.55 40.26
N VAL A 150 55.12 -40.71 39.60
CA VAL A 150 54.92 -41.99 40.30
C VAL A 150 56.25 -42.47 40.92
N PRO A 151 56.29 -42.77 42.24
CA PRO A 151 57.50 -43.24 42.90
C PRO A 151 58.03 -44.56 42.30
N SER A 152 59.36 -44.69 42.23
CA SER A 152 60.09 -45.75 41.54
C SER A 152 59.86 -47.17 42.06
N SER A 153 59.10 -47.35 43.14
CA SER A 153 58.73 -48.65 43.69
C SER A 153 57.61 -49.38 42.91
N PHE A 154 56.99 -48.75 41.90
CA PHE A 154 55.87 -49.32 41.12
C PHE A 154 56.17 -49.59 39.63
N LYS A 155 57.43 -49.48 39.16
CA LYS A 155 57.78 -49.77 37.76
C LYS A 155 57.83 -51.29 37.52
N TYR A 156 56.90 -51.80 36.70
CA TYR A 156 56.83 -53.21 36.29
C TYR A 156 57.91 -53.53 35.25
N SER A 157 58.70 -54.57 35.51
CA SER A 157 59.73 -55.12 34.61
C SER A 157 59.13 -56.26 33.78
N PRO A 158 58.99 -56.12 32.45
CA PRO A 158 58.63 -57.27 31.62
C PRO A 158 59.88 -58.13 31.40
N ASN A 159 59.89 -59.32 32.00
CA ASN A 159 60.88 -60.35 31.72
C ASN A 159 60.41 -61.25 30.58
N THR A 160 61.41 -61.69 29.80
CA THR A 160 61.45 -62.58 28.62
C THR A 160 61.08 -61.96 27.28
#